data_AF-A0A971BVB9-F1
#
_entry.id   AF-A0A971BVB9-F1
#
_cell.length_a   1.000
_cell.length_b   1.000
_cell.length_c   1.000
_cell.angle_alpha   90.00
_cell.angle_beta   90.00
_cell.angle_gamma   90.00
#
_symmetry.space_group_name_H-M   'P 1'
#
loop_
_entity.id
_entity.type
_entity.pdbx_description
1 polymer ?
#
loop_
_entity_poly.entity_id
_entity_poly.type
_entity_poly.pdbx_seq_one_letter_code
_entity_poly.pdbx_strand_id
1 'polypeptide(L)'
;MVKPDRRAGVSGFGTKRVWVWVVLLLIAGASVLLVGRTAAVALTHSTEETTFLQLLNEYREDNGLEPLVASDLLSVAALRHSSDMSKYGFFGHITQASDYFPAGSDPFRRMALCGYDYATYKGEIIAAGCVTARQVLDVWVGSDVHRRELLRSSYKVVGISRFYRAGSAYGYYWTVDLGGWVDPTAQGSAATTTTTSPPSTTTTVSTTTTGSSTTTGSSTTTTSGPAPFFVDVPPSAPYYQAVMGLQEAGIIGGFVVGDQQEFRPAEAVNRAQFAKMVCGVFHLAVSEDLACWFSDMGLDNPTDLYPHDYVAAAALSGLALGVGNSMYAPWAAISRAQAVTMVVRGAQQYAPEVLETPPQGYDCPVPGTGDQTHDTNMVVAECSGLLVGIEGLGSGWNPWSQATRAEVAQILWNVMR
;
A
#
# COMPACT_ATOMS: atom_id res chain seq x y z
N MET A 1 -35.90 -72.13 -11.08
CA MET A 1 -36.49 -70.77 -11.05
C MET A 1 -36.01 -70.11 -9.77
N VAL A 2 -35.44 -68.91 -9.88
CA VAL A 2 -35.04 -67.98 -8.81
C VAL A 2 -33.72 -68.27 -8.05
N LYS A 3 -32.85 -67.24 -8.08
CA LYS A 3 -31.60 -66.91 -7.34
C LYS A 3 -31.68 -67.17 -5.81
N PRO A 4 -30.58 -67.21 -5.00
CA PRO A 4 -29.68 -66.04 -4.85
C PRO A 4 -28.23 -66.28 -4.32
N ASP A 5 -27.54 -65.16 -4.15
CA ASP A 5 -26.47 -64.79 -3.20
C ASP A 5 -25.04 -65.38 -3.28
N ARG A 6 -24.10 -64.46 -3.59
CA ARG A 6 -22.65 -64.60 -3.35
C ARG A 6 -22.26 -63.89 -2.06
N ARG A 7 -21.78 -64.64 -1.05
CA ARG A 7 -20.75 -64.23 -0.07
C ARG A 7 -20.09 -65.50 0.54
N ALA A 8 -18.92 -65.29 1.13
CA ALA A 8 -17.93 -66.23 1.67
C ALA A 8 -17.01 -66.85 0.58
N GLY A 9 -15.68 -66.84 0.65
CA GLY A 9 -14.77 -66.60 1.77
C GLY A 9 -13.88 -67.83 1.97
N VAL A 10 -12.55 -67.65 1.79
CA VAL A 10 -11.46 -68.51 2.35
C VAL A 10 -11.31 -69.87 1.63
N SER A 11 -10.15 -70.41 1.21
CA SER A 11 -8.73 -70.33 1.61
C SER A 11 -7.83 -71.02 0.57
N GLY A 12 -6.55 -70.68 0.61
CA GLY A 12 -5.43 -71.62 0.41
C GLY A 12 -4.75 -71.57 -0.96
N PHE A 13 -3.43 -71.68 -1.10
CA PHE A 13 -2.30 -71.83 -0.18
C PHE A 13 -1.04 -71.66 -1.07
N GLY A 14 0.06 -71.07 -0.58
CA GLY A 14 1.27 -71.02 -1.43
C GLY A 14 2.48 -70.23 -0.95
N THR A 15 2.88 -70.40 0.32
CA THR A 15 4.27 -70.39 0.87
C THR A 15 5.43 -69.72 0.11
N LYS A 16 6.21 -68.87 0.82
CA LYS A 16 7.69 -68.92 0.99
C LYS A 16 8.15 -67.72 1.86
N ARG A 17 8.41 -67.92 3.17
CA ARG A 17 9.72 -68.17 3.83
C ARG A 17 10.65 -66.94 3.94
N VAL A 18 10.66 -66.37 5.15
CA VAL A 18 11.68 -65.51 5.77
C VAL A 18 12.99 -66.29 5.96
N TRP A 19 14.17 -65.67 5.80
CA TRP A 19 15.36 -65.77 6.68
C TRP A 19 16.39 -64.67 6.32
N VAL A 20 16.91 -64.03 7.37
CA VAL A 20 17.90 -62.95 7.40
C VAL A 20 19.32 -63.52 7.24
N TRP A 21 20.21 -62.82 6.50
CA TRP A 21 21.66 -62.89 6.70
C TRP A 21 22.29 -61.50 6.53
N VAL A 22 23.05 -61.12 7.56
CA VAL A 22 23.91 -59.93 7.66
C VAL A 22 25.28 -60.27 7.08
N VAL A 23 25.83 -59.42 6.21
CA VAL A 23 27.27 -59.37 5.91
C VAL A 23 27.74 -57.92 5.91
N LEU A 24 28.69 -57.64 6.80
CA LEU A 24 29.43 -56.40 6.98
C LEU A 24 30.43 -56.17 5.84
N LEU A 25 30.50 -54.94 5.33
CA LEU A 25 31.70 -54.40 4.69
C LEU A 25 31.90 -52.93 5.11
N LEU A 26 32.94 -52.72 5.90
CA LEU A 26 33.48 -51.44 6.35
C LEU A 26 34.15 -50.71 5.17
N ILE A 27 33.65 -49.53 4.81
CA ILE A 27 34.47 -48.48 4.20
C ILE A 27 34.23 -47.20 5.00
N ALA A 28 35.23 -46.85 5.80
CA ALA A 28 35.38 -45.56 6.43
C ALA A 28 35.68 -44.52 5.34
N GLY A 29 34.63 -43.88 4.83
CA GLY A 29 34.73 -42.62 4.11
C GLY A 29 34.25 -41.52 5.05
N ALA A 30 35.18 -40.83 5.70
CA ALA A 30 34.87 -39.61 6.44
C ALA A 30 34.43 -38.54 5.45
N SER A 31 33.13 -38.52 5.13
CA SER A 31 32.49 -37.39 4.47
C SER A 31 32.45 -36.25 5.47
N VAL A 32 33.51 -35.44 5.49
CA VAL A 32 33.44 -34.08 5.99
C VAL A 32 32.42 -33.37 5.10
N LEU A 33 31.17 -33.32 5.56
CA LEU A 33 30.18 -32.38 5.08
C LEU A 33 30.71 -31.00 5.43
N LEU A 34 31.55 -30.45 4.55
CA LEU A 34 31.83 -29.04 4.52
C LEU A 34 30.52 -28.40 4.07
N VAL A 35 29.64 -28.11 5.03
CA VAL A 35 28.57 -27.13 4.83
C VAL A 35 29.33 -25.84 4.58
N GLY A 36 29.58 -25.54 3.31
CA GLY A 36 30.03 -24.23 2.90
C GLY A 36 28.96 -23.26 3.37
N ARG A 37 29.21 -22.61 4.50
CA ARG A 37 28.55 -21.34 4.80
C ARG A 37 28.98 -20.42 3.66
N THR A 38 28.14 -20.29 2.65
CA THR A 38 28.20 -19.12 1.77
C THR A 38 28.07 -17.94 2.71
N ALA A 39 29.15 -17.17 2.87
CA ALA A 39 29.03 -15.86 3.47
C ALA A 39 27.97 -15.12 2.63
N ALA A 40 26.86 -14.74 3.25
CA ALA A 40 25.90 -13.86 2.62
C ALA A 40 26.68 -12.61 2.21
N VAL A 41 26.72 -12.32 0.91
CA VAL A 41 27.30 -11.07 0.42
C VAL A 41 26.35 -9.98 0.92
N ALA A 42 26.82 -9.13 1.84
CA ALA A 42 26.07 -7.98 2.31
C ALA A 42 25.69 -7.10 1.11
N LEU A 43 24.46 -6.60 1.08
CA LEU A 43 24.02 -5.71 0.01
C LEU A 43 24.82 -4.41 0.15
N THR A 44 25.45 -3.95 -0.94
CA THR A 44 26.13 -2.65 -0.93
C THR A 44 25.15 -1.57 -1.38
N HIS A 45 24.79 -0.67 -0.47
CA HIS A 45 24.00 0.52 -0.80
C HIS A 45 24.83 1.50 -1.63
N SER A 46 24.16 2.16 -2.57
CA SER A 46 24.69 3.29 -3.31
C SER A 46 24.83 4.53 -2.42
N THR A 47 25.63 5.50 -2.85
CA THR A 47 25.80 6.78 -2.14
C THR A 47 24.47 7.47 -1.84
N GLU A 48 23.51 7.42 -2.75
CA GLU A 48 22.19 8.04 -2.55
C GLU A 48 21.34 7.26 -1.53
N GLU A 49 21.40 5.93 -1.51
CA GLU A 49 20.67 5.13 -0.52
C GLU A 49 21.26 5.32 0.88
N THR A 50 22.59 5.38 1.01
CA THR A 50 23.26 5.71 2.28
C THR A 50 22.95 7.15 2.73
N THR A 51 22.95 8.11 1.80
CA THR A 51 22.58 9.50 2.11
C THR A 51 21.12 9.59 2.55
N PHE A 52 20.22 8.83 1.91
CA PHE A 52 18.82 8.80 2.30
C PHE A 52 18.65 8.27 3.73
N LEU A 53 19.34 7.18 4.09
CA LEU A 53 19.31 6.66 5.46
C LEU A 53 19.76 7.69 6.49
N GLN A 54 20.84 8.43 6.21
CA GLN A 54 21.34 9.49 7.08
C GLN A 54 20.28 10.58 7.27
N LEU A 55 19.75 11.12 6.17
CA LEU A 55 18.74 12.18 6.22
C LEU A 55 17.44 11.73 6.90
N LEU A 56 17.02 10.48 6.68
CA LEU A 56 15.86 9.91 7.35
C LEU A 56 16.09 9.79 8.86
N ASN A 57 17.27 9.34 9.27
CA ASN A 57 17.59 9.21 10.69
C ASN A 57 17.73 10.56 11.38
N GLU A 58 18.36 11.56 10.74
CA GLU A 58 18.35 12.95 11.23
C GLU A 58 16.92 13.44 11.42
N TYR A 59 16.05 13.23 10.42
CA TYR A 59 14.64 13.61 10.49
C TYR A 59 13.88 12.90 11.63
N ARG A 60 14.19 11.63 11.88
CA ARG A 60 13.58 10.86 12.99
C ARG A 60 14.08 11.34 14.35
N GLU A 61 15.37 11.61 14.49
CA GLU A 61 15.98 12.13 15.72
C GLU A 61 15.43 13.52 16.07
N ASP A 62 15.28 14.40 15.08
CA ASP A 62 14.63 15.71 15.23
C ASP A 62 13.18 15.60 15.74
N ASN A 63 12.53 14.46 15.50
CA ASN A 63 11.18 14.14 15.96
C ASN A 63 11.17 13.23 17.20
N GLY A 64 12.31 13.05 17.88
CA GLY A 64 12.42 12.30 19.13
C GLY A 64 12.30 10.78 18.97
N LEU A 65 12.63 10.25 17.80
CA LEU A 65 12.61 8.82 17.49
C LEU A 65 14.01 8.25 17.35
N GLU A 66 14.14 6.97 17.67
CA GLU A 66 15.37 6.21 17.44
C GLU A 66 15.67 6.07 15.93
N PRO A 67 16.96 6.12 15.54
CA PRO A 67 17.38 5.89 14.17
C PRO A 67 17.06 4.45 13.72
N LEU A 68 16.78 4.30 12.43
CA LEU A 68 16.61 3.00 11.78
C LEU A 68 17.96 2.44 11.36
N VAL A 69 18.07 1.11 11.41
CA VAL A 69 19.24 0.36 10.93
C VAL A 69 18.93 -0.26 9.56
N ALA A 70 19.88 -0.21 8.63
CA ALA A 70 19.71 -0.82 7.31
C ALA A 70 19.62 -2.35 7.42
N SER A 71 18.59 -2.96 6.83
CA SER A 71 18.39 -4.41 6.71
C SER A 71 18.65 -4.86 5.28
N ASP A 72 19.51 -5.87 5.08
CA ASP A 72 19.77 -6.41 3.75
C ASP A 72 18.54 -7.16 3.21
N LEU A 73 17.79 -7.87 4.09
CA LEU A 73 16.58 -8.60 3.68
C LEU A 73 15.52 -7.66 3.11
N LEU A 74 15.27 -6.53 3.79
CA LEU A 74 14.34 -5.51 3.32
C LEU A 74 14.90 -4.79 2.09
N SER A 75 16.20 -4.50 2.05
CA SER A 75 16.81 -3.81 0.90
C SER A 75 16.74 -4.65 -0.39
N VAL A 76 16.84 -5.98 -0.27
CA VAL A 76 16.63 -6.90 -1.41
C VAL A 76 15.18 -6.86 -1.90
N ALA A 77 14.20 -6.81 -0.99
CA ALA A 77 12.79 -6.70 -1.36
C ALA A 77 12.52 -5.39 -2.11
N ALA A 78 12.96 -4.27 -1.54
CA ALA A 78 12.86 -2.94 -2.12
C ALA A 78 13.54 -2.86 -3.50
N LEU A 79 14.75 -3.41 -3.64
CA LEU A 79 15.51 -3.41 -4.90
C LEU A 79 14.77 -4.14 -6.02
N ARG A 80 14.27 -5.34 -5.71
CA ARG A 80 13.54 -6.17 -6.67
C ARG A 80 12.28 -5.45 -7.12
N HIS A 81 11.51 -4.88 -6.19
CA HIS A 81 10.29 -4.14 -6.52
C HIS A 81 10.55 -2.89 -7.36
N SER A 82 11.54 -2.07 -6.99
CA SER A 82 11.96 -0.91 -7.81
C SER A 82 12.42 -1.32 -9.21
N SER A 83 13.16 -2.42 -9.32
CA SER A 83 13.57 -2.98 -10.61
C SER A 83 12.37 -3.44 -11.44
N ASP A 84 11.41 -4.11 -10.83
CA ASP A 84 10.20 -4.61 -11.50
C ASP A 84 9.29 -3.48 -11.98
N MET A 85 9.01 -2.49 -11.12
CA MET A 85 8.27 -1.28 -11.48
C MET A 85 8.89 -0.59 -12.71
N SER A 86 10.22 -0.45 -12.70
CA SER A 86 10.93 0.14 -13.83
C SER A 86 10.89 -0.70 -15.10
N LYS A 87 10.94 -2.04 -15.00
CA LYS A 87 11.05 -2.96 -16.13
C LYS A 87 9.71 -3.19 -16.81
N TYR A 88 8.67 -3.39 -16.02
CA TYR A 88 7.35 -3.80 -16.50
C TYR A 88 6.37 -2.63 -16.63
N GLY A 89 6.81 -1.42 -16.35
CA GLY A 89 6.04 -0.21 -16.64
C GLY A 89 4.85 0.00 -15.70
N PHE A 90 4.99 -0.37 -14.43
CA PHE A 90 3.98 -0.10 -13.41
C PHE A 90 4.57 0.69 -12.24
N PHE A 91 3.71 1.35 -11.48
CA PHE A 91 4.07 2.03 -10.24
C PHE A 91 2.95 1.81 -9.22
N GLY A 92 3.26 1.12 -8.13
CA GLY A 92 2.29 0.77 -7.09
C GLY A 92 2.83 -0.24 -6.10
N HIS A 93 2.17 -0.37 -4.95
CA HIS A 93 2.56 -1.27 -3.86
C HIS A 93 2.35 -2.75 -4.19
N ILE A 94 1.43 -3.08 -5.10
CA ILE A 94 1.17 -4.46 -5.52
C ILE A 94 1.98 -4.78 -6.77
N THR A 95 2.72 -5.89 -6.73
CA THR A 95 3.53 -6.34 -7.87
C THR A 95 2.64 -6.77 -9.03
N GLN A 96 2.69 -6.05 -10.17
CA GLN A 96 1.91 -6.43 -11.36
C GLN A 96 2.61 -7.50 -12.20
N ALA A 97 3.92 -7.38 -12.37
CA ALA A 97 4.79 -8.36 -13.02
C ALA A 97 6.18 -8.31 -12.38
N SER A 98 6.89 -9.43 -12.34
CA SER A 98 8.19 -9.50 -11.66
C SER A 98 9.05 -10.67 -12.15
N ASP A 99 10.36 -10.49 -12.11
CA ASP A 99 11.33 -11.58 -12.26
C ASP A 99 11.53 -12.38 -10.95
N TYR A 100 11.04 -11.85 -9.82
CA TYR A 100 11.39 -12.30 -8.47
C TYR A 100 10.19 -12.75 -7.64
N PHE A 101 9.03 -12.13 -7.84
CA PHE A 101 7.84 -12.28 -7.02
C PHE A 101 6.66 -12.78 -7.86
N PRO A 102 5.75 -13.55 -7.26
CA PRO A 102 4.45 -13.80 -7.88
C PRO A 102 3.72 -12.48 -8.19
N ALA A 103 3.06 -12.39 -9.34
CA ALA A 103 2.13 -11.29 -9.61
C ALA A 103 1.04 -11.25 -8.52
N GLY A 104 0.63 -10.04 -8.14
CA GLY A 104 -0.26 -9.78 -7.01
C GLY A 104 0.42 -9.75 -5.64
N SER A 105 1.74 -9.96 -5.54
CA SER A 105 2.44 -9.86 -4.25
C SER A 105 2.33 -8.45 -3.67
N ASP A 106 1.79 -8.34 -2.46
CA ASP A 106 1.86 -7.13 -1.63
C ASP A 106 3.27 -6.94 -1.03
N PRO A 107 3.57 -5.76 -0.43
CA PRO A 107 4.90 -5.48 0.13
C PRO A 107 5.33 -6.48 1.20
N PHE A 108 4.42 -6.92 2.06
CA PHE A 108 4.73 -7.84 3.16
C PHE A 108 5.01 -9.25 2.63
N ARG A 109 4.32 -9.66 1.57
CA ARG A 109 4.64 -10.90 0.85
C ARG A 109 6.03 -10.82 0.22
N ARG A 110 6.41 -9.70 -0.40
CA ARG A 110 7.76 -9.50 -0.95
C ARG A 110 8.84 -9.57 0.14
N MET A 111 8.63 -8.86 1.26
CA MET A 111 9.53 -8.89 2.41
C MET A 111 9.71 -10.32 2.95
N ALA A 112 8.61 -11.07 3.12
CA ALA A 112 8.65 -12.45 3.59
C ALA A 112 9.39 -13.38 2.61
N LEU A 113 9.16 -13.23 1.30
CA LEU A 113 9.88 -13.98 0.27
C LEU A 113 11.38 -13.66 0.22
N CYS A 114 11.78 -12.47 0.70
CA CYS A 114 13.18 -12.09 0.87
C CYS A 114 13.74 -12.45 2.26
N GLY A 115 12.96 -13.14 3.10
CA GLY A 115 13.41 -13.65 4.40
C GLY A 115 13.01 -12.80 5.61
N TYR A 116 12.33 -11.66 5.42
CA TYR A 116 11.82 -10.81 6.50
C TYR A 116 10.38 -11.21 6.89
N ASP A 117 10.23 -12.45 7.38
CA ASP A 117 8.94 -13.04 7.77
C ASP A 117 8.70 -12.98 9.29
N TYR A 118 8.96 -11.83 9.89
CA TYR A 118 8.74 -11.63 11.31
C TYR A 118 7.32 -11.13 11.59
N ALA A 119 6.73 -11.58 12.69
CA ALA A 119 5.47 -11.04 13.21
C ALA A 119 5.74 -9.69 13.90
N THR A 120 5.79 -8.63 13.10
CA THR A 120 6.16 -7.28 13.51
C THR A 120 5.41 -6.25 12.67
N TYR A 121 5.45 -4.98 13.09
CA TYR A 121 5.09 -3.86 12.21
C TYR A 121 5.94 -3.87 10.95
N LYS A 122 5.28 -3.68 9.80
CA LYS A 122 5.90 -3.58 8.48
C LYS A 122 5.21 -2.44 7.72
N GLY A 123 5.96 -1.75 6.85
CA GLY A 123 5.44 -0.69 6.00
C GLY A 123 6.25 -0.60 4.72
N GLU A 124 5.68 0.02 3.68
CA GLU A 124 6.40 0.37 2.46
C GLU A 124 6.00 1.78 2.04
N ILE A 125 6.96 2.56 1.58
CA ILE A 125 6.72 3.80 0.84
C ILE A 125 7.48 3.74 -0.48
N ILE A 126 6.90 4.27 -1.54
CA ILE A 126 7.50 4.26 -2.88
C ILE A 126 7.54 5.68 -3.45
N ALA A 127 8.43 5.92 -4.40
CA ALA A 127 8.45 7.17 -5.16
C ALA A 127 9.04 6.90 -6.55
N ALA A 128 8.76 7.77 -7.51
CA ALA A 128 9.38 7.71 -8.83
C ALA A 128 9.75 9.12 -9.31
N GLY A 129 10.73 9.20 -10.21
CA GLY A 129 11.21 10.48 -10.78
C GLY A 129 12.15 11.28 -9.90
N CYS A 130 12.30 10.92 -8.62
CA CYS A 130 13.24 11.57 -7.70
C CYS A 130 14.68 11.14 -8.00
N VAL A 131 15.55 12.10 -8.29
CA VAL A 131 16.95 11.86 -8.69
C VAL A 131 17.89 11.79 -7.48
N THR A 132 17.50 12.30 -6.31
CA THR A 132 18.40 12.30 -5.14
C THR A 132 17.67 11.92 -3.86
N ALA A 133 18.45 11.50 -2.86
CA ALA A 133 18.02 11.19 -1.51
C ALA A 133 17.26 12.35 -0.85
N ARG A 134 17.80 13.58 -1.00
CA ARG A 134 17.15 14.78 -0.46
C ARG A 134 15.79 15.02 -1.13
N GLN A 135 15.73 14.90 -2.46
CA GLN A 135 14.47 15.08 -3.19
C GLN A 135 13.40 14.10 -2.74
N VAL A 136 13.72 12.80 -2.64
CA VAL A 136 12.73 11.80 -2.25
C VAL A 136 12.30 11.95 -0.79
N LEU A 137 13.23 12.29 0.11
CA LEU A 137 12.88 12.58 1.50
C LEU A 137 11.99 13.82 1.60
N ASP A 138 12.26 14.88 0.84
CA ASP A 138 11.43 16.09 0.84
C ASP A 138 10.00 15.80 0.34
N VAL A 139 9.86 14.95 -0.68
CA VAL A 139 8.55 14.48 -1.15
C VAL A 139 7.80 13.73 -0.05
N TRP A 140 8.47 12.80 0.63
CA TRP A 140 7.85 12.02 1.70
C TRP A 140 7.57 12.86 2.96
N VAL A 141 8.49 13.70 3.41
CA VAL A 141 8.25 14.63 4.53
C VAL A 141 7.18 15.65 4.19
N GLY A 142 7.03 16.05 2.92
CA GLY A 142 5.98 16.94 2.44
C GLY A 142 4.58 16.33 2.44
N SER A 143 4.46 14.99 2.49
CA SER A 143 3.19 14.26 2.54
C SER A 143 2.88 13.79 3.96
N ASP A 144 1.72 14.16 4.51
CA ASP A 144 1.36 13.76 5.88
C ASP A 144 1.28 12.23 6.07
N VAL A 145 0.90 11.49 5.03
CA VAL A 145 0.80 10.03 5.05
C VAL A 145 2.19 9.41 5.17
N HIS A 146 3.11 9.81 4.29
CA HIS A 146 4.50 9.35 4.32
C HIS A 146 5.24 9.83 5.54
N ARG A 147 5.03 11.09 5.95
CA ARG A 147 5.60 11.65 7.16
C ARG A 147 5.20 10.81 8.37
N ARG A 148 3.90 10.47 8.48
CA ARG A 148 3.39 9.60 9.55
C ARG A 148 4.05 8.23 9.49
N GLU A 149 4.22 7.66 8.30
CA GLU A 149 4.85 6.35 8.10
C GLU A 149 6.33 6.35 8.52
N LEU A 150 7.10 7.34 8.04
CA LEU A 150 8.51 7.56 8.40
C LEU A 150 8.72 7.82 9.90
N LEU A 151 7.71 8.38 10.59
CA LEU A 151 7.74 8.69 12.01
C LEU A 151 7.05 7.65 12.91
N ARG A 152 6.68 6.47 12.40
CA ARG A 152 6.21 5.41 13.30
C ARG A 152 7.36 4.92 14.17
N SER A 153 7.19 5.01 15.49
CA SER A 153 8.15 4.56 16.50
C SER A 153 8.35 3.05 16.52
N SER A 154 7.38 2.31 15.98
CA SER A 154 7.40 0.85 15.87
C SER A 154 8.49 0.32 14.93
N TYR A 155 9.02 1.15 14.02
CA TYR A 155 10.08 0.74 13.09
C TYR A 155 11.46 0.82 13.73
N LYS A 156 12.29 -0.17 13.39
CA LYS A 156 13.66 -0.37 13.88
C LYS A 156 14.65 -0.59 12.74
N VAL A 157 14.19 -1.16 11.64
CA VAL A 157 15.00 -1.41 10.45
C VAL A 157 14.36 -0.87 9.19
N VAL A 158 15.20 -0.66 8.18
CA VAL A 158 14.78 -0.13 6.88
C VAL A 158 15.55 -0.82 5.75
N GLY A 159 14.84 -1.17 4.68
CA GLY A 159 15.39 -1.51 3.38
C GLY A 159 15.23 -0.33 2.44
N ILE A 160 16.26 0.00 1.68
CA ILE A 160 16.24 1.16 0.78
C ILE A 160 16.69 0.69 -0.60
N SER A 161 15.91 1.07 -1.61
CA SER A 161 16.28 0.94 -3.01
C SER A 161 16.09 2.25 -3.73
N ARG A 162 17.08 2.58 -4.56
CA ARG A 162 16.97 3.54 -5.67
C ARG A 162 17.43 2.88 -6.96
N PHE A 163 16.49 2.59 -7.85
CA PHE A 163 16.76 1.92 -9.11
C PHE A 163 16.61 2.86 -10.31
N TYR A 164 17.60 2.88 -11.21
CA TYR A 164 17.52 3.61 -12.48
C TYR A 164 17.32 2.66 -13.65
N ARG A 165 16.38 3.01 -14.55
CA ARG A 165 16.27 2.37 -15.85
C ARG A 165 16.06 3.41 -16.95
N ALA A 166 17.02 3.49 -17.86
CA ALA A 166 16.89 4.31 -19.06
C ALA A 166 15.67 3.87 -19.90
N GLY A 167 14.87 4.83 -20.35
CA GLY A 167 13.67 4.58 -21.16
C GLY A 167 12.44 4.09 -20.38
N SER A 168 12.53 3.93 -19.06
CA SER A 168 11.36 3.74 -18.21
C SER A 168 10.57 5.05 -18.04
N ALA A 169 9.29 4.95 -17.67
CA ALA A 169 8.39 6.10 -17.55
C ALA A 169 8.92 7.22 -16.63
N TYR A 170 9.62 6.85 -15.55
CA TYR A 170 10.07 7.79 -14.53
C TYR A 170 11.59 7.88 -14.37
N GLY A 171 12.37 7.03 -15.05
CA GLY A 171 13.82 6.96 -14.93
C GLY A 171 14.28 6.34 -13.60
N TYR A 172 14.02 7.02 -12.49
CA TYR A 172 14.34 6.57 -11.13
C TYR A 172 13.10 6.07 -10.37
N TYR A 173 13.27 4.99 -9.63
CA TYR A 173 12.27 4.37 -8.77
C TYR A 173 12.87 4.17 -7.39
N TRP A 174 12.11 4.52 -6.36
CA TRP A 174 12.48 4.35 -4.97
C TRP A 174 11.48 3.44 -4.28
N THR A 175 12.01 2.57 -3.43
CA THR A 175 11.22 1.76 -2.50
C THR A 175 11.93 1.78 -1.16
N VAL A 176 11.16 2.08 -0.11
CA VAL A 176 11.62 2.03 1.28
C VAL A 176 10.71 1.09 2.04
N ASP A 177 11.27 -0.05 2.42
CA ASP A 177 10.61 -1.09 3.19
C ASP A 177 10.97 -0.92 4.68
N LEU A 178 9.99 -0.90 5.56
CA LEU A 178 10.15 -0.62 7.00
C LEU A 178 9.79 -1.84 7.83
N GLY A 179 10.53 -2.07 8.91
CA GLY A 179 10.33 -3.22 9.76
C GLY A 179 10.57 -2.93 11.23
N GLY A 180 9.75 -3.51 12.11
CA GLY A 180 9.88 -3.35 13.57
C GLY A 180 10.79 -4.36 14.28
N TRP A 181 11.38 -5.31 13.56
CA TRP A 181 12.27 -6.33 14.11
C TRP A 181 13.68 -6.17 13.55
N VAL A 182 14.69 -6.12 14.42
CA VAL A 182 16.09 -6.07 13.99
C VAL A 182 16.54 -7.46 13.58
N ASP A 183 16.58 -7.72 12.28
CA ASP A 183 16.96 -9.02 11.72
C ASP A 183 18.50 -9.22 11.69
N PRO A 184 18.99 -10.46 11.52
CA PRO A 184 20.43 -10.76 11.54
C PRO A 184 21.27 -10.08 10.45
N THR A 185 20.66 -9.53 9.41
CA THR A 185 21.36 -8.80 8.34
C THR A 185 21.40 -7.29 8.59
N ALA A 186 20.79 -6.82 9.68
CA ALA A 186 20.79 -5.40 10.00
C ALA A 186 22.22 -4.91 10.28
N GLN A 187 22.79 -4.16 9.33
CA GLN A 187 24.15 -3.63 9.44
C GLN A 187 24.13 -2.37 10.30
N GLY A 188 24.40 -2.56 11.60
CA GLY A 188 24.42 -1.47 12.57
C GLY A 188 24.31 -1.91 14.02
N SER A 189 25.21 -2.80 14.47
CA SER A 189 25.83 -2.65 15.79
C SER A 189 27.16 -3.40 15.85
N ALA A 190 28.22 -2.69 15.45
CA ALA A 190 29.58 -2.99 15.87
C ALA A 190 30.20 -1.71 16.47
N ALA A 191 29.66 -1.30 17.62
CA ALA A 191 30.39 -0.56 18.65
C ALA A 191 29.60 -0.63 19.97
N THR A 192 29.48 -1.83 20.55
CA THR A 192 29.41 -1.93 22.00
C THR A 192 30.78 -1.51 22.54
N THR A 193 30.94 -0.23 22.89
CA THR A 193 31.97 0.17 23.85
C THR A 193 31.29 0.28 25.20
N THR A 194 31.31 -0.81 25.95
CA THR A 194 31.12 -0.81 27.38
C THR A 194 32.23 0.07 27.97
N THR A 195 31.91 1.33 28.31
CA THR A 195 32.79 2.13 29.18
C THR A 195 32.01 2.41 30.45
N THR A 196 32.39 1.64 31.46
CA THR A 196 32.08 1.79 32.88
C THR A 196 32.22 3.26 33.30
N SER A 197 31.22 3.79 34.01
CA SER A 197 31.31 5.07 34.72
C SER A 197 32.38 5.02 35.82
N PRO A 198 33.16 6.10 36.01
CA PRO A 198 33.41 6.61 37.36
C PRO A 198 33.30 8.17 37.44
N PRO A 199 33.34 8.76 38.65
CA PRO A 199 32.33 9.71 39.12
C PRO A 199 32.62 11.17 38.73
N SER A 200 31.57 11.95 38.51
CA SER A 200 31.69 13.42 38.53
C SER A 200 31.29 13.94 39.90
N THR A 201 32.31 14.38 40.62
CA THR A 201 32.29 15.14 41.86
C THR A 201 31.41 16.38 41.75
N THR A 202 30.61 16.59 42.78
CA THR A 202 29.92 17.83 43.13
C THR A 202 30.86 19.03 43.04
N THR A 203 30.45 20.10 42.36
CA THR A 203 30.80 21.46 42.74
C THR A 203 29.60 22.36 42.49
N THR A 204 28.98 22.79 43.58
CA THR A 204 27.99 23.86 43.64
C THR A 204 28.70 25.21 43.56
N VAL A 205 28.28 26.11 42.67
CA VAL A 205 28.33 27.56 42.90
C VAL A 205 27.09 28.21 42.26
N SER A 206 26.48 29.11 43.03
CA SER A 206 25.15 29.68 42.89
C SER A 206 25.02 30.83 41.88
N THR A 207 23.78 30.98 41.37
CA THR A 207 22.99 32.21 41.11
C THR A 207 23.61 33.41 40.39
N THR A 208 22.92 33.93 39.36
CA THR A 208 22.07 35.15 39.47
C THR A 208 21.26 35.39 38.19
N THR A 209 19.97 35.66 38.39
CA THR A 209 18.96 36.13 37.44
C THR A 209 19.28 37.52 36.89
N THR A 210 19.12 37.77 35.59
CA THR A 210 18.69 39.09 35.07
C THR A 210 18.03 38.89 33.71
N GLY A 211 16.77 39.28 33.61
CA GLY A 211 16.02 39.27 32.35
C GLY A 211 16.36 40.44 31.45
N SER A 212 16.08 40.30 30.16
CA SER A 212 15.74 41.42 29.29
C SER A 212 14.99 40.92 28.06
N SER A 213 13.75 41.39 27.93
CA SER A 213 12.97 41.39 26.69
C SER A 213 13.61 42.37 25.70
N THR A 214 13.45 42.18 24.38
CA THR A 214 13.10 43.23 23.38
C THR A 214 13.24 42.74 21.92
N THR A 215 12.12 42.89 21.20
CA THR A 215 11.87 43.13 19.76
C THR A 215 12.21 42.12 18.66
N THR A 216 11.13 41.59 18.08
CA THR A 216 10.62 41.88 16.72
C THR A 216 11.64 42.14 15.61
N GLY A 217 11.84 41.10 14.79
CA GLY A 217 12.33 41.19 13.42
C GLY A 217 11.54 40.22 12.56
N SER A 218 10.37 40.67 12.08
CA SER A 218 9.60 39.97 11.06
C SER A 218 10.43 39.95 9.77
N SER A 219 10.81 38.75 9.32
CA SER A 219 11.24 38.52 7.94
C SER A 219 10.51 37.31 7.43
N THR A 220 9.37 37.59 6.78
CA THR A 220 8.63 36.67 5.95
C THR A 220 9.53 36.26 4.78
N THR A 221 10.14 35.08 4.89
CA THR A 221 10.66 34.36 3.72
C THR A 221 9.69 33.25 3.43
N THR A 222 8.73 33.54 2.55
CA THR A 222 7.97 32.57 1.78
C THR A 222 8.95 31.77 0.94
N THR A 223 9.49 30.68 1.49
CA THR A 223 10.19 29.68 0.70
C THR A 223 9.13 28.74 0.15
N SER A 224 8.77 29.00 -1.10
CA SER A 224 8.07 28.11 -2.03
C SER A 224 8.48 26.66 -1.81
N GLY A 225 7.57 25.85 -1.28
CA GLY A 225 7.69 24.38 -1.32
C GLY A 225 7.69 23.88 -2.78
N PRO A 226 8.07 22.61 -3.01
CA PRO A 226 7.94 21.99 -4.32
C PRO A 226 6.48 22.08 -4.78
N ALA A 227 6.26 22.42 -6.05
CA ALA A 227 4.93 22.64 -6.61
C ALA A 227 4.03 21.41 -6.39
N PRO A 228 2.73 21.61 -6.08
CA PRO A 228 1.80 20.49 -5.93
C PRO A 228 1.73 19.70 -7.23
N PHE A 229 1.66 18.37 -7.15
CA PHE A 229 1.53 17.51 -8.35
C PHE A 229 0.28 17.91 -9.14
N PHE A 230 -0.75 18.40 -8.46
CA PHE A 230 -1.88 19.09 -9.07
C PHE A 230 -1.96 20.55 -8.66
N VAL A 231 -1.93 21.45 -9.63
CA VAL A 231 -1.89 22.90 -9.38
C VAL A 231 -3.14 23.45 -8.69
N ASP A 232 -4.24 22.71 -8.76
CA ASP A 232 -5.54 23.01 -8.19
C ASP A 232 -5.88 22.21 -6.92
N VAL A 233 -4.91 21.50 -6.35
CA VAL A 233 -5.04 20.82 -5.05
C VAL A 233 -3.93 21.29 -4.11
N PRO A 234 -4.10 22.45 -3.48
CA PRO A 234 -3.09 22.98 -2.54
C PRO A 234 -3.00 22.10 -1.28
N PRO A 235 -1.85 22.07 -0.57
CA PRO A 235 -1.69 21.33 0.70
C PRO A 235 -2.73 21.66 1.78
N SER A 236 -3.34 22.84 1.72
CA SER A 236 -4.41 23.25 2.63
C SER A 236 -5.79 22.71 2.25
N ALA A 237 -5.95 22.08 1.09
CA ALA A 237 -7.23 21.52 0.68
C ALA A 237 -7.60 20.32 1.58
N PRO A 238 -8.85 20.21 2.04
CA PRO A 238 -9.25 19.17 2.98
C PRO A 238 -9.09 17.75 2.41
N TYR A 239 -9.23 17.60 1.09
CA TYR A 239 -9.03 16.36 0.35
C TYR A 239 -7.57 16.17 -0.14
N TYR A 240 -6.63 17.04 0.23
CA TYR A 240 -5.25 16.97 -0.26
C TYR A 240 -4.62 15.59 0.00
N GLN A 241 -4.71 15.09 1.25
CA GLN A 241 -4.14 13.78 1.60
C GLN A 241 -4.77 12.64 0.81
N ALA A 242 -6.09 12.68 0.63
CA ALA A 242 -6.80 11.66 -0.13
C ALA A 242 -6.40 11.65 -1.60
N VAL A 243 -6.30 12.83 -2.22
CA VAL A 243 -5.88 12.95 -3.61
C VAL A 243 -4.43 12.50 -3.78
N MET A 244 -3.52 12.96 -2.92
CA MET A 244 -2.11 12.56 -3.04
C MET A 244 -1.90 11.07 -2.75
N GLY A 245 -2.58 10.49 -1.76
CA GLY A 245 -2.44 9.07 -1.42
C GLY A 245 -2.99 8.13 -2.50
N LEU A 246 -4.14 8.46 -3.10
CA LEU A 246 -4.69 7.66 -4.21
C LEU A 246 -3.91 7.83 -5.52
N GLN A 247 -3.35 9.02 -5.74
CA GLN A 247 -2.45 9.31 -6.87
C GLN A 247 -1.24 8.39 -6.83
N GLU A 248 -0.62 8.31 -5.66
CA GLU A 248 0.54 7.47 -5.42
C GLU A 248 0.24 5.98 -5.53
N ALA A 249 -0.93 5.56 -5.04
CA ALA A 249 -1.40 4.19 -5.23
C ALA A 249 -1.67 3.85 -6.72
N GLY A 250 -1.55 4.82 -7.63
CA GLY A 250 -1.81 4.66 -9.07
C GLY A 250 -3.30 4.50 -9.39
N ILE A 251 -4.19 4.84 -8.43
CA ILE A 251 -5.63 4.66 -8.54
C ILE A 251 -6.28 5.85 -9.25
N ILE A 252 -5.75 7.05 -9.02
CA ILE A 252 -6.19 8.27 -9.69
C ILE A 252 -5.04 8.94 -10.43
N GLY A 253 -5.43 9.74 -11.42
CA GLY A 253 -4.56 10.68 -12.10
C GLY A 253 -5.32 11.98 -12.35
N GLY A 254 -4.66 12.93 -13.01
CA GLY A 254 -5.25 14.22 -13.37
C GLY A 254 -5.14 14.52 -14.85
N PHE A 255 -5.43 15.76 -15.18
CA PHE A 255 -5.49 16.29 -16.53
C PHE A 255 -4.26 17.15 -16.78
N VAL A 256 -3.56 16.89 -17.88
CA VAL A 256 -2.46 17.75 -18.32
C VAL A 256 -3.07 19.01 -18.96
N VAL A 257 -2.74 20.18 -18.40
CA VAL A 257 -3.15 21.49 -18.90
C VAL A 257 -1.89 22.33 -19.12
N GLY A 258 -1.44 22.39 -20.38
CA GLY A 258 -0.12 22.94 -20.70
C GLY A 258 0.99 22.12 -20.06
N ASP A 259 1.87 22.78 -19.30
CA ASP A 259 2.96 22.14 -18.55
C ASP A 259 2.57 21.78 -17.09
N GLN A 260 1.30 21.99 -16.74
CA GLN A 260 0.76 21.73 -15.41
C GLN A 260 -0.14 20.50 -15.42
N GLN A 261 -0.36 19.91 -14.25
CA GLN A 261 -1.40 18.92 -14.06
C GLN A 261 -2.48 19.47 -13.12
N GLU A 262 -3.74 19.20 -13.44
CA GLU A 262 -4.91 19.55 -12.64
C GLU A 262 -5.62 18.27 -12.19
N PHE A 263 -6.04 18.22 -10.93
CA PHE A 263 -6.91 17.17 -10.44
C PHE A 263 -8.37 17.41 -10.82
N ARG A 264 -8.82 18.67 -10.87
CA ARG A 264 -10.20 19.14 -11.02
C ARG A 264 -11.12 18.62 -9.92
N PRO A 265 -10.93 19.05 -8.65
CA PRO A 265 -11.61 18.47 -7.50
C PRO A 265 -13.14 18.59 -7.53
N ALA A 266 -13.67 19.66 -8.11
CA ALA A 266 -15.11 19.92 -8.20
C ALA A 266 -15.81 19.21 -9.39
N GLU A 267 -15.04 18.66 -10.33
CA GLU A 267 -15.63 17.97 -11.49
C GLU A 267 -16.26 16.66 -11.08
N ALA A 268 -17.34 16.29 -11.77
CA ALA A 268 -18.05 15.05 -11.52
C ALA A 268 -17.26 13.84 -12.03
N VAL A 269 -17.30 12.74 -11.28
CA VAL A 269 -16.77 11.44 -11.72
C VAL A 269 -17.84 10.69 -12.49
N ASN A 270 -17.51 10.13 -13.66
CA ASN A 270 -18.42 9.24 -14.35
C ASN A 270 -18.33 7.80 -13.81
N ARG A 271 -19.35 6.99 -14.08
CA ARG A 271 -19.47 5.64 -13.53
C ARG A 271 -18.32 4.72 -13.94
N ALA A 272 -17.83 4.81 -15.17
CA ALA A 272 -16.68 4.03 -15.64
C ALA A 272 -15.37 4.41 -14.92
N GLN A 273 -15.10 5.71 -14.74
CA GLN A 273 -13.97 6.20 -13.96
C GLN A 273 -14.03 5.67 -12.53
N PHE A 274 -15.21 5.74 -11.90
CA PHE A 274 -15.40 5.23 -10.56
C PHE A 274 -15.19 3.71 -10.49
N ALA A 275 -15.65 2.94 -11.49
CA ALA A 275 -15.42 1.50 -11.57
C ALA A 275 -13.93 1.16 -11.60
N LYS A 276 -13.14 1.88 -12.41
CA LYS A 276 -11.68 1.74 -12.42
C LYS A 276 -11.06 2.01 -11.05
N MET A 277 -11.47 3.11 -10.42
CA MET A 277 -10.92 3.53 -9.13
C MET A 277 -11.23 2.53 -8.02
N VAL A 278 -12.47 2.02 -7.94
CA VAL A 278 -12.87 1.04 -6.93
C VAL A 278 -12.18 -0.31 -7.16
N CYS A 279 -11.94 -0.71 -8.41
CA CYS A 279 -11.12 -1.89 -8.72
C CYS A 279 -9.69 -1.73 -8.19
N GLY A 280 -9.11 -0.52 -8.34
CA GLY A 280 -7.77 -0.21 -7.83
C GLY A 280 -7.67 -0.30 -6.30
N VAL A 281 -8.64 0.28 -5.59
CA VAL A 281 -8.68 0.27 -4.11
C VAL A 281 -8.77 -1.14 -3.55
N PHE A 282 -9.61 -2.00 -4.13
CA PHE A 282 -9.79 -3.38 -3.66
C PHE A 282 -8.89 -4.40 -4.38
N HIS A 283 -7.94 -3.91 -5.19
CA HIS A 283 -6.98 -4.73 -5.94
C HIS A 283 -7.64 -5.85 -6.75
N LEU A 284 -8.75 -5.54 -7.43
CA LEU A 284 -9.44 -6.51 -8.29
C LEU A 284 -8.56 -6.86 -9.49
N ALA A 285 -8.55 -8.15 -9.84
CA ALA A 285 -7.90 -8.62 -11.06
C ALA A 285 -8.70 -8.16 -12.28
N VAL A 286 -8.02 -7.45 -13.19
CA VAL A 286 -8.59 -6.93 -14.44
C VAL A 286 -7.71 -7.38 -15.59
N SER A 287 -8.31 -7.96 -16.62
CA SER A 287 -7.62 -8.53 -17.78
C SER A 287 -8.56 -8.60 -18.97
N GLU A 288 -8.01 -8.56 -20.18
CA GLU A 288 -8.72 -8.66 -21.49
C GLU A 288 -9.57 -9.93 -21.66
N ASP A 289 -9.39 -10.94 -20.79
CA ASP A 289 -10.23 -12.14 -20.77
C ASP A 289 -11.63 -11.87 -20.18
N LEU A 290 -11.86 -10.69 -19.59
CA LEU A 290 -13.12 -10.32 -18.94
C LEU A 290 -14.11 -9.71 -19.94
N ALA A 291 -15.11 -10.50 -20.33
CA ALA A 291 -16.18 -9.98 -21.19
C ALA A 291 -17.17 -9.10 -20.42
N CYS A 292 -17.21 -7.81 -20.76
CA CYS A 292 -18.28 -6.92 -20.30
C CYS A 292 -19.59 -7.20 -21.05
N TRP A 293 -20.68 -7.47 -20.32
CA TRP A 293 -21.99 -7.81 -20.90
C TRP A 293 -22.95 -6.62 -21.04
N PHE A 294 -22.53 -5.41 -20.68
CA PHE A 294 -23.38 -4.23 -20.80
C PHE A 294 -23.42 -3.72 -22.24
N SER A 295 -24.63 -3.42 -22.73
CA SER A 295 -24.88 -3.11 -24.14
C SER A 295 -24.46 -1.71 -24.57
N ASP A 296 -24.16 -0.80 -23.63
CA ASP A 296 -23.90 0.62 -23.86
C ASP A 296 -22.45 1.04 -23.60
N MET A 297 -21.52 0.06 -23.56
CA MET A 297 -20.09 0.31 -23.36
C MET A 297 -19.37 0.86 -24.60
N GLY A 298 -20.00 0.76 -25.77
CA GLY A 298 -19.37 1.13 -27.05
C GLY A 298 -18.42 0.06 -27.56
N LEU A 299 -17.58 0.42 -28.53
CA LEU A 299 -16.58 -0.49 -29.10
C LEU A 299 -15.48 -0.76 -28.09
N ASP A 300 -15.13 -2.04 -27.97
CA ASP A 300 -14.05 -2.51 -27.11
C ASP A 300 -12.69 -2.35 -27.80
N ASN A 301 -11.65 -2.05 -27.01
CA ASN A 301 -10.28 -1.95 -27.48
C ASN A 301 -9.43 -3.01 -26.78
N PRO A 302 -9.00 -4.08 -27.49
CA PRO A 302 -8.32 -5.23 -26.88
C PRO A 302 -6.88 -4.97 -26.42
N THR A 303 -6.49 -3.70 -26.35
CA THR A 303 -5.17 -3.22 -25.90
C THR A 303 -5.29 -2.19 -24.79
N ASP A 304 -6.52 -1.87 -24.37
CA ASP A 304 -6.82 -0.94 -23.30
C ASP A 304 -7.98 -1.48 -22.47
N LEU A 305 -7.64 -1.93 -21.26
CA LEU A 305 -8.59 -2.49 -20.28
C LEU A 305 -9.72 -1.50 -19.90
N TYR A 306 -9.54 -0.21 -20.17
CA TYR A 306 -10.53 0.80 -19.82
C TYR A 306 -11.43 1.18 -21.02
N PRO A 307 -12.76 1.28 -20.83
CA PRO A 307 -13.51 1.04 -19.59
C PRO A 307 -13.99 -0.40 -19.41
N HIS A 308 -13.97 -1.23 -20.46
CA HIS A 308 -14.72 -2.47 -20.56
C HIS A 308 -14.36 -3.47 -19.46
N ASP A 309 -13.08 -3.82 -19.32
CA ASP A 309 -12.63 -4.84 -18.36
C ASP A 309 -12.77 -4.38 -16.90
N TYR A 310 -12.54 -3.10 -16.62
CA TYR A 310 -12.75 -2.55 -15.28
C TYR A 310 -14.23 -2.60 -14.87
N VAL A 311 -15.14 -2.27 -15.79
CA VAL A 311 -16.58 -2.38 -15.53
C VAL A 311 -16.98 -3.85 -15.39
N ALA A 312 -16.44 -4.74 -16.21
CA ALA A 312 -16.68 -6.18 -16.12
C ALA A 312 -16.21 -6.75 -14.78
N ALA A 313 -14.99 -6.44 -14.34
CA ALA A 313 -14.43 -6.86 -13.06
C ALA A 313 -15.28 -6.37 -11.89
N ALA A 314 -15.61 -5.07 -11.86
CA ALA A 314 -16.44 -4.50 -10.80
C ALA A 314 -17.84 -5.13 -10.77
N ALA A 315 -18.41 -5.48 -11.92
CA ALA A 315 -19.73 -6.12 -12.01
C ALA A 315 -19.70 -7.60 -11.61
N LEU A 316 -18.67 -8.36 -12.02
CA LEU A 316 -18.46 -9.75 -11.63
C LEU A 316 -18.24 -9.90 -10.13
N SER A 317 -17.53 -8.96 -9.52
CA SER A 317 -17.34 -8.90 -8.07
C SER A 317 -18.57 -8.34 -7.33
N GLY A 318 -19.64 -7.96 -8.02
CA GLY A 318 -20.86 -7.45 -7.39
C GLY A 318 -20.77 -6.04 -6.81
N LEU A 319 -19.65 -5.33 -7.04
CA LEU A 319 -19.49 -3.93 -6.61
C LEU A 319 -20.37 -3.02 -7.48
N ALA A 320 -20.30 -3.21 -8.81
CA ALA A 320 -21.03 -2.40 -9.78
C ALA A 320 -22.29 -3.12 -10.28
N LEU A 321 -23.42 -2.40 -10.31
CA LEU A 321 -24.65 -2.88 -10.94
C LEU A 321 -25.04 -1.96 -12.10
N GLY A 322 -25.72 -2.54 -13.09
CA GLY A 322 -26.28 -1.81 -14.22
C GLY A 322 -27.47 -0.93 -13.84
N VAL A 323 -27.91 -0.11 -14.79
CA VAL A 323 -29.05 0.82 -14.65
C VAL A 323 -30.35 0.25 -15.23
N GLY A 324 -30.36 -1.03 -15.59
CA GLY A 324 -31.48 -1.73 -16.23
C GLY A 324 -31.30 -1.86 -17.75
N ASN A 325 -32.16 -2.66 -18.39
CA ASN A 325 -32.13 -2.95 -19.84
C ASN A 325 -30.74 -3.36 -20.37
N SER A 326 -29.99 -4.10 -19.56
CA SER A 326 -28.60 -4.50 -19.84
C SER A 326 -27.62 -3.34 -20.04
N MET A 327 -27.93 -2.14 -19.56
CA MET A 327 -27.07 -0.96 -19.65
C MET A 327 -26.31 -0.69 -18.33
N TYR A 328 -25.13 -0.08 -18.44
CA TYR A 328 -24.31 0.38 -17.32
C TYR A 328 -24.30 1.90 -17.14
N ALA A 329 -24.49 2.67 -18.21
CA ALA A 329 -24.32 4.11 -18.31
C ALA A 329 -22.90 4.59 -17.94
N PRO A 330 -21.84 4.15 -18.64
CA PRO A 330 -20.45 4.40 -18.25
C PRO A 330 -20.08 5.89 -18.17
N TRP A 331 -20.65 6.70 -19.07
CA TRP A 331 -20.34 8.13 -19.19
C TRP A 331 -21.24 9.04 -18.35
N ALA A 332 -22.25 8.48 -17.68
CA ALA A 332 -23.07 9.24 -16.76
C ALA A 332 -22.30 9.52 -15.45
N ALA A 333 -22.50 10.70 -14.87
CA ALA A 333 -21.96 11.03 -13.56
C ALA A 333 -22.52 10.06 -12.50
N ILE A 334 -21.66 9.56 -11.62
CA ILE A 334 -22.08 8.72 -10.49
C ILE A 334 -22.67 9.59 -9.39
N SER A 335 -23.78 9.16 -8.76
CA SER A 335 -24.28 9.85 -7.56
C SER A 335 -23.44 9.50 -6.34
N ARG A 336 -23.45 10.37 -5.33
CA ARG A 336 -22.76 10.11 -4.05
C ARG A 336 -23.24 8.82 -3.38
N ALA A 337 -24.55 8.58 -3.35
CA ALA A 337 -25.12 7.35 -2.80
C ALA A 337 -24.65 6.09 -3.54
N GLN A 338 -24.54 6.16 -4.87
CA GLN A 338 -24.02 5.06 -5.69
C GLN A 338 -22.54 4.80 -5.41
N ALA A 339 -21.71 5.85 -5.35
CA ALA A 339 -20.29 5.74 -5.02
C ALA A 339 -20.08 5.07 -3.65
N VAL A 340 -20.78 5.55 -2.62
CA VAL A 340 -20.72 4.99 -1.26
C VAL A 340 -21.16 3.52 -1.25
N THR A 341 -22.24 3.19 -1.96
CA THR A 341 -22.75 1.81 -2.04
C THR A 341 -21.74 0.86 -2.68
N MET A 342 -21.09 1.28 -3.76
CA MET A 342 -20.06 0.48 -4.42
C MET A 342 -18.86 0.25 -3.50
N VAL A 343 -18.44 1.27 -2.73
CA VAL A 343 -17.32 1.18 -1.78
C VAL A 343 -17.65 0.25 -0.62
N VAL A 344 -18.83 0.37 -0.01
CA VAL A 344 -19.23 -0.50 1.11
C VAL A 344 -19.33 -1.95 0.67
N ARG A 345 -19.87 -2.23 -0.53
CA ARG A 345 -19.88 -3.60 -1.09
C ARG A 345 -18.47 -4.16 -1.26
N GLY A 346 -17.56 -3.35 -1.78
CA GLY A 346 -16.16 -3.74 -1.93
C GLY A 346 -15.50 -4.01 -0.57
N ALA A 347 -15.70 -3.12 0.40
CA ALA A 347 -15.16 -3.26 1.75
C ALA A 347 -15.72 -4.51 2.44
N GLN A 348 -17.02 -4.81 2.32
CA GLN A 348 -17.62 -6.02 2.87
C GLN A 348 -16.94 -7.30 2.39
N GLN A 349 -16.47 -7.31 1.14
CA GLN A 349 -15.89 -8.50 0.53
C GLN A 349 -14.37 -8.58 0.67
N TYR A 350 -13.68 -7.44 0.60
CA TYR A 350 -12.22 -7.40 0.42
C TYR A 350 -11.47 -6.69 1.55
N ALA A 351 -12.16 -5.91 2.38
CA ALA A 351 -11.57 -5.21 3.53
C ALA A 351 -12.59 -5.10 4.69
N PRO A 352 -13.20 -6.21 5.16
CA PRO A 352 -14.30 -6.15 6.14
C PRO A 352 -13.90 -5.52 7.47
N GLU A 353 -12.60 -5.49 7.79
CA GLU A 353 -12.02 -4.86 8.96
C GLU A 353 -12.19 -3.33 9.00
N VAL A 354 -12.43 -2.70 7.85
CA VAL A 354 -12.68 -1.24 7.79
C VAL A 354 -14.14 -0.89 8.05
N LEU A 355 -15.01 -1.89 8.22
CA LEU A 355 -16.44 -1.70 8.44
C LEU A 355 -16.84 -1.98 9.89
N GLU A 356 -17.62 -1.07 10.44
CA GLU A 356 -18.26 -1.22 11.74
C GLU A 356 -19.73 -1.63 11.57
N THR A 357 -20.25 -2.39 12.54
CA THR A 357 -21.69 -2.69 12.59
C THR A 357 -22.40 -1.53 13.28
N PRO A 358 -23.33 -0.83 12.60
CA PRO A 358 -24.06 0.27 13.22
C PRO A 358 -24.85 -0.21 14.45
N PRO A 359 -24.74 0.48 15.60
CA PRO A 359 -25.53 0.17 16.77
C PRO A 359 -27.05 0.22 16.49
N GLN A 360 -27.82 -0.53 17.27
CA GLN A 360 -29.29 -0.47 17.15
C GLN A 360 -29.78 0.95 17.45
N GLY A 361 -30.54 1.52 16.51
CA GLY A 361 -31.07 2.89 16.64
C GLY A 361 -30.07 3.99 16.31
N TYR A 362 -28.97 3.67 15.62
CA TYR A 362 -28.01 4.66 15.13
C TYR A 362 -28.69 5.73 14.27
N ASP A 363 -28.50 7.00 14.64
CA ASP A 363 -29.05 8.15 13.93
C ASP A 363 -28.02 8.69 12.94
N CYS A 364 -28.13 8.25 11.69
CA CYS A 364 -27.19 8.66 10.64
C CYS A 364 -27.43 10.13 10.25
N PRO A 365 -26.42 11.01 10.31
CA PRO A 365 -26.56 12.42 9.98
C PRO A 365 -26.76 12.67 8.47
N VAL A 366 -26.57 11.65 7.64
CA VAL A 366 -26.74 11.72 6.19
C VAL A 366 -28.21 11.50 5.83
N PRO A 367 -28.81 12.37 5.00
CA PRO A 367 -30.19 12.20 4.55
C PRO A 367 -30.41 10.87 3.84
N GLY A 368 -31.57 10.25 4.09
CA GLY A 368 -32.00 9.08 3.35
C GLY A 368 -32.25 9.38 1.87
N THR A 369 -32.03 8.37 1.04
CA THR A 369 -32.24 8.37 -0.41
C THR A 369 -33.64 7.94 -0.81
N GLY A 370 -34.35 7.22 0.06
CA GLY A 370 -35.60 6.55 -0.26
C GLY A 370 -35.41 5.18 -0.93
N ASP A 371 -34.17 4.75 -1.14
CA ASP A 371 -33.80 3.40 -1.57
C ASP A 371 -33.12 2.66 -0.42
N GLN A 372 -33.71 1.53 -0.01
CA GLN A 372 -33.23 0.77 1.14
C GLN A 372 -31.77 0.31 1.00
N THR A 373 -31.33 -0.01 -0.22
CA THR A 373 -29.97 -0.49 -0.47
C THR A 373 -28.98 0.64 -0.23
N HIS A 374 -29.23 1.80 -0.82
CA HIS A 374 -28.36 2.95 -0.64
C HIS A 374 -28.37 3.45 0.81
N ASP A 375 -29.54 3.50 1.45
CA ASP A 375 -29.69 3.94 2.84
C ASP A 375 -28.90 3.05 3.80
N THR A 376 -29.00 1.72 3.63
CA THR A 376 -28.25 0.78 4.47
C THR A 376 -26.75 0.97 4.32
N ASN A 377 -26.26 1.12 3.08
CA ASN A 377 -24.82 1.31 2.84
C ASN A 377 -24.31 2.67 3.33
N MET A 378 -25.11 3.74 3.21
CA MET A 378 -24.71 5.05 3.74
C MET A 378 -24.59 5.04 5.27
N VAL A 379 -25.52 4.39 5.97
CA VAL A 379 -25.44 4.23 7.43
C VAL A 379 -24.18 3.46 7.82
N VAL A 380 -23.87 2.35 7.13
CA VAL A 380 -22.65 1.59 7.37
C VAL A 380 -21.41 2.43 7.10
N ALA A 381 -21.36 3.13 5.96
CA ALA A 381 -20.22 3.97 5.58
C ALA A 381 -19.95 5.10 6.58
N GLU A 382 -21.01 5.76 7.02
CA GLU A 382 -20.91 6.87 7.97
C GLU A 382 -20.44 6.35 9.34
N CYS A 383 -21.07 5.29 9.87
CA CYS A 383 -20.67 4.67 11.14
C CYS A 383 -19.23 4.15 11.11
N SER A 384 -18.79 3.63 9.96
CA SER A 384 -17.44 3.11 9.76
C SER A 384 -16.39 4.21 9.48
N GLY A 385 -16.79 5.48 9.50
CA GLY A 385 -15.89 6.60 9.25
C GLY A 385 -15.43 6.75 7.80
N LEU A 386 -16.08 6.08 6.84
CA LEU A 386 -15.77 6.18 5.41
C LEU A 386 -16.17 7.52 4.80
N LEU A 387 -17.07 8.27 5.44
CA LEU A 387 -17.50 9.60 4.98
C LEU A 387 -16.78 10.76 5.70
N VAL A 388 -15.84 10.45 6.60
CA VAL A 388 -15.08 11.47 7.33
C VAL A 388 -14.27 12.33 6.35
N GLY A 389 -14.29 13.65 6.57
CA GLY A 389 -13.56 14.61 5.73
C GLY A 389 -14.32 15.09 4.49
N ILE A 390 -15.53 14.58 4.24
CA ILE A 390 -16.41 15.12 3.18
C ILE A 390 -16.91 16.50 3.60
N GLU A 391 -16.59 17.51 2.79
CA GLU A 391 -17.05 18.89 3.00
C GLU A 391 -18.58 18.99 2.87
N GLY A 392 -19.20 19.66 3.84
CA GLY A 392 -20.65 19.87 3.83
C GLY A 392 -21.49 18.62 4.15
N LEU A 393 -20.88 17.57 4.71
CA LEU A 393 -21.61 16.39 5.20
C LEU A 393 -22.56 16.78 6.36
N GLY A 394 -23.80 16.34 6.29
CA GLY A 394 -24.85 16.62 7.26
C GLY A 394 -26.23 16.63 6.61
N SER A 395 -27.24 17.18 7.29
CA SER A 395 -28.65 17.14 6.84
C SER A 395 -28.92 17.84 5.50
N GLY A 396 -28.04 18.74 5.05
CA GLY A 396 -28.12 19.38 3.73
C GLY A 396 -27.38 18.65 2.62
N TRP A 397 -26.65 17.58 2.93
CA TRP A 397 -25.86 16.83 1.96
C TRP A 397 -26.78 15.94 1.12
N ASN A 398 -26.87 16.24 -0.19
CA ASN A 398 -27.75 15.50 -1.10
C ASN A 398 -27.07 14.21 -1.61
N PRO A 399 -27.59 13.01 -1.31
CA PRO A 399 -27.01 11.75 -1.77
C PRO A 399 -27.15 11.51 -3.28
N TRP A 400 -28.14 12.16 -3.92
CA TRP A 400 -28.41 12.03 -5.35
C TRP A 400 -27.66 13.04 -6.22
N SER A 401 -26.97 14.00 -5.61
CA SER A 401 -26.05 14.86 -6.34
C SER A 401 -24.87 14.06 -6.89
N GLN A 402 -24.30 14.57 -7.99
CA GLN A 402 -23.11 14.00 -8.61
C GLN A 402 -21.95 14.01 -7.62
N ALA A 403 -21.25 12.89 -7.51
CA ALA A 403 -20.07 12.80 -6.67
C ALA A 403 -18.90 13.51 -7.38
N THR A 404 -18.32 14.48 -6.69
CA THR A 404 -17.14 15.19 -7.19
C THR A 404 -15.90 14.32 -7.09
N ARG A 405 -14.87 14.64 -7.86
CA ARG A 405 -13.56 13.97 -7.80
C ARG A 405 -12.94 14.04 -6.42
N ALA A 406 -13.07 15.16 -5.71
CA ALA A 406 -12.61 15.31 -4.34
C ALA A 406 -13.36 14.40 -3.35
N GLU A 407 -14.69 14.35 -3.44
CA GLU A 407 -15.49 13.48 -2.57
C GLU A 407 -15.19 12.01 -2.80
N VAL A 408 -15.12 11.60 -4.07
CA VAL A 408 -14.76 10.24 -4.46
C VAL A 408 -13.37 9.88 -3.95
N ALA A 409 -12.38 10.77 -4.12
CA ALA A 409 -11.04 10.54 -3.59
C ALA A 409 -11.07 10.38 -2.06
N GLN A 410 -11.79 11.24 -1.35
CA GLN A 410 -11.87 11.17 0.10
C GLN A 410 -12.51 9.86 0.60
N ILE A 411 -13.62 9.43 -0.02
CA ILE A 411 -14.31 8.18 0.35
C ILE A 411 -13.39 6.97 0.14
N LEU A 412 -12.74 6.89 -1.04
CA LEU A 412 -11.85 5.78 -1.37
C LEU A 412 -10.59 5.76 -0.50
N TRP A 413 -10.02 6.93 -0.22
CA TRP A 413 -8.88 7.05 0.69
C TRP A 413 -9.21 6.55 2.10
N ASN A 414 -10.43 6.81 2.58
CA ASN A 414 -10.85 6.36 3.91
C ASN A 414 -10.88 4.83 4.06
N VAL A 415 -10.92 4.08 2.96
CA VAL A 415 -10.77 2.62 2.95
C VAL A 415 -9.32 2.19 3.18
N MET A 416 -8.35 3.00 2.75
CA MET A 416 -6.93 2.62 2.66
C MET A 416 -6.06 3.12 3.83
N ARG A 417 -6.60 3.96 4.72
CA ARG A 417 -5.82 4.88 5.58
C ARG A 417 -5.48 4.43 7.00
#